data_AF-K5X346-F1
#
_entry.id   AF-K5X346-F1
#
_cell.length_a   1.000
_cell.length_b   1.000
_cell.length_c   1.000
_cell.angle_alpha   90.00
_cell.angle_beta   90.00
_cell.angle_gamma   90.00
#
_symmetry.space_group_name_H-M   'P 1'
#
loop_
_entity.id
_entity.type
_entity.pdbx_description
1 polymer ?
#
loop_
_entity_poly.entity_id
_entity_poly.type
_entity_poly.pdbx_seq_one_letter_code
_entity_poly.pdbx_strand_id
1 'polypeptide(L)'
;MMLRLHYSGFVQGSFFVRNIMVQPGPLTAPPELRSKKTPSFRVIDFGRGEEWNTFVGDKTDKERLEQKEREWGNKISDEDKSAQSELQIPRWNH
;
A
#
# COMPACT_ATOMS: atom_id res chain seq x y z
N MET A 1 3.15 -6.78 1.24
CA MET A 1 1.76 -6.29 1.16
C MET A 1 1.73 -4.93 0.47
N MET A 2 2.42 -3.92 1.03
CA MET A 2 2.47 -2.57 0.46
C MET A 2 2.98 -2.52 -0.98
N LEU A 3 4.14 -3.14 -1.24
CA LEU A 3 4.69 -3.26 -2.60
C LEU A 3 3.67 -3.78 -3.62
N ARG A 4 2.85 -4.77 -3.23
CA ARG A 4 1.84 -5.34 -4.15
C ARG A 4 0.74 -4.33 -4.49
N LEU A 5 0.38 -3.47 -3.54
CA LEU A 5 -0.60 -2.40 -3.74
C LEU A 5 -0.07 -1.35 -4.73
N HIS A 6 1.18 -0.92 -4.55
CA HIS A 6 1.83 0.01 -5.48
C HIS A 6 2.02 -0.59 -6.88
N TYR A 7 2.43 -1.86 -6.98
CA TYR A 7 2.51 -2.57 -8.26
C TYR A 7 1.15 -2.66 -8.98
N SER A 8 0.05 -2.68 -8.23
CA SER A 8 -1.30 -2.62 -8.81
C SER A 8 -1.78 -1.21 -9.15
N GLY A 9 -0.95 -0.18 -8.97
CA GLY A 9 -1.31 1.20 -9.30
C GLY A 9 -2.15 1.89 -8.24
N PHE A 10 -2.05 1.48 -6.98
CA PHE A 10 -2.77 2.09 -5.87
C PHE A 10 -1.82 2.63 -4.80
N VAL A 11 -2.18 3.76 -4.22
CA VAL A 11 -1.60 4.36 -3.00
C VAL A 11 -2.70 4.36 -1.95
N GLN A 12 -2.42 3.99 -0.70
CA GLN A 12 -3.46 3.94 0.35
C GLN A 12 -3.66 5.30 1.03
N GLY A 13 -2.62 6.14 1.10
CA GLY A 13 -2.68 7.54 1.48
C GLY A 13 -2.77 7.82 2.98
N SER A 14 -2.72 6.80 3.83
CA SER A 14 -2.84 6.90 5.30
C SER A 14 -2.23 5.66 5.97
N PHE A 15 -0.97 5.38 5.67
CA PHE A 15 -0.34 4.13 6.08
C PHE A 15 0.20 4.26 7.52
N PHE A 16 -0.57 3.76 8.47
CA PHE A 16 -0.26 3.73 9.90
C PHE A 16 -0.43 2.32 10.44
N VAL A 17 0.29 1.95 11.52
CA VAL A 17 0.16 0.61 12.13
C VAL A 17 -1.29 0.29 12.52
N ARG A 18 -2.06 1.29 12.98
CA ARG A 18 -3.49 1.14 13.29
C ARG A 18 -4.36 0.67 12.11
N ASN A 19 -3.89 0.91 10.88
CA ASN A 19 -4.56 0.55 9.64
C ASN A 19 -4.08 -0.80 9.08
N ILE A 20 -3.29 -1.55 9.86
CA ILE A 20 -2.90 -2.93 9.56
C ILE A 20 -3.53 -3.85 10.59
N MET A 21 -4.50 -4.66 10.15
CA MET A 21 -5.13 -5.65 11.02
C MET A 21 -4.41 -7.00 10.95
N VAL A 22 -4.16 -7.57 12.13
CA VAL A 22 -3.71 -8.95 12.29
C VAL A 22 -4.91 -9.84 12.56
N GLN A 23 -4.98 -10.97 11.87
CA GLN A 23 -6.00 -11.98 12.08
C GLN A 23 -5.41 -13.39 12.05
N PRO A 24 -6.08 -14.36 12.68
CA PRO A 24 -5.73 -15.77 12.53
C PRO A 24 -5.74 -16.18 11.05
N GLY A 25 -4.73 -16.94 10.63
CA GLY A 25 -4.62 -17.49 9.27
C GLY A 25 -4.25 -18.97 9.28
N PRO A 26 -4.05 -19.58 8.09
CA PRO A 26 -4.11 -18.96 6.78
C PRO A 26 -5.56 -18.70 6.34
N LEU A 27 -5.78 -17.65 5.53
CA LEU A 27 -7.12 -17.32 5.04
C LEU A 27 -7.71 -18.33 4.06
N THR A 28 -6.86 -19.19 3.50
CA THR A 28 -7.26 -20.34 2.67
C THR A 28 -7.89 -21.47 3.47
N ALA A 29 -7.71 -21.48 4.81
CA ALA A 29 -8.34 -22.46 5.69
C ALA A 29 -9.70 -21.94 6.22
N PRO A 30 -10.64 -22.87 6.52
CA PRO A 30 -11.85 -22.58 7.27
C PRO A 30 -11.55 -21.86 8.60
N PRO A 31 -12.47 -20.99 9.09
CA PRO A 31 -12.24 -20.21 10.30
C PRO A 31 -11.79 -21.02 11.52
N GLU A 32 -12.30 -22.24 11.68
CA GLU A 32 -12.01 -23.15 12.81
C GLU A 32 -10.56 -23.64 12.80
N LEU A 33 -9.92 -23.66 11.63
CA LEU A 33 -8.54 -24.10 11.44
C LEU A 33 -7.54 -22.93 11.42
N ARG A 34 -8.03 -21.69 11.55
CA ARG A 34 -7.16 -20.51 11.57
C ARG A 34 -6.53 -20.35 12.93
N SER A 35 -5.26 -19.98 12.94
CA SER A 35 -4.50 -19.78 14.17
C SER A 35 -3.67 -18.51 14.13
N LYS A 36 -3.31 -18.01 15.31
CA LYS A 36 -2.33 -16.91 15.44
C LYS A 36 -0.89 -17.34 15.12
N LYS A 37 -0.61 -18.66 15.00
CA LYS A 37 0.73 -19.17 14.64
C LYS A 37 1.09 -18.85 13.19
N THR A 38 0.08 -18.70 12.34
CA THR A 38 0.20 -18.34 10.92
C THR A 38 -0.64 -17.10 10.65
N PRO A 39 -0.23 -15.92 11.17
CA PRO A 39 -1.04 -14.72 11.08
C PRO A 39 -1.20 -14.28 9.63
N SER A 40 -2.35 -13.71 9.31
CA SER A 40 -2.61 -13.01 8.06
C SER A 40 -2.82 -11.54 8.35
N PHE A 41 -2.38 -10.68 7.44
CA PHE A 41 -2.45 -9.23 7.58
C PHE A 41 -3.41 -8.65 6.54
N ARG A 42 -4.16 -7.62 6.91
CA ARG A 42 -4.98 -6.82 5.96
C ARG A 42 -4.62 -5.35 6.13
N VAL A 43 -4.47 -4.62 5.01
CA VAL A 43 -4.54 -3.16 5.01
C VAL A 43 -6.01 -2.77 5.01
N ILE A 44 -6.37 -1.81 5.86
CA ILE A 44 -7.71 -1.22 5.92
C ILE A 44 -7.63 0.30 5.76
N ASP A 45 -8.80 0.96 5.74
CA ASP A 45 -8.93 2.41 5.69
C ASP A 45 -8.39 3.05 4.38
N PHE A 46 -9.04 2.77 3.27
CA PHE A 46 -8.73 3.37 1.95
C PHE A 46 -9.46 4.71 1.70
N GLY A 47 -9.93 5.40 2.75
CA GLY A 47 -10.67 6.65 2.59
C GLY A 47 -9.87 7.79 1.96
N ARG A 48 -8.54 7.66 1.92
CA ARG A 48 -7.59 8.58 1.26
C ARG A 48 -6.81 7.90 0.13
N GLY A 49 -7.27 6.72 -0.29
CA GLY A 49 -6.60 5.96 -1.33
C GLY A 49 -6.78 6.61 -2.68
N GLU A 50 -5.74 6.50 -3.50
CA GLU A 50 -5.75 6.96 -4.89
C GLU A 50 -5.37 5.80 -5.81
N GLU A 51 -5.95 5.78 -6.99
CA GLU A 51 -5.61 4.87 -8.09
C GLU A 51 -4.96 5.69 -9.21
N TRP A 52 -3.90 5.16 -9.81
CA TRP A 52 -3.16 5.79 -10.90
C TRP A 52 -4.07 6.26 -12.05
N ASN A 53 -4.95 5.39 -12.57
CA ASN A 53 -5.80 5.73 -13.70
C ASN A 53 -6.73 6.90 -13.38
N THR A 54 -7.34 6.88 -12.19
CA THR A 54 -8.17 7.98 -11.69
C THR A 54 -7.35 9.27 -11.48
N PHE A 55 -6.11 9.16 -10.97
CA PHE A 55 -5.22 10.29 -10.72
C PHE A 55 -4.73 10.98 -12.01
N VAL A 56 -4.47 10.19 -13.06
CA VAL A 56 -4.06 10.68 -14.37
C VAL A 56 -5.24 11.25 -15.15
N GLY A 57 -6.40 10.57 -15.09
CA GLY A 57 -7.59 10.86 -15.90
C GLY A 57 -7.37 10.59 -17.39
N ASP A 58 -8.29 11.07 -18.25
CA ASP A 58 -8.28 10.83 -19.70
C ASP A 58 -7.26 11.68 -20.48
N LYS A 59 -6.12 12.02 -19.88
CA LYS A 59 -5.18 13.00 -20.47
C LYS A 59 -4.27 12.38 -21.52
N THR A 60 -4.14 13.06 -22.65
CA THR A 60 -3.30 12.67 -23.79
C THR A 60 -2.05 13.54 -23.98
N ASP A 61 -1.91 14.62 -23.19
CA ASP A 61 -0.77 15.53 -23.24
C ASP A 61 0.45 14.93 -22.53
N LYS A 62 1.49 14.64 -23.31
CA LYS A 62 2.71 13.95 -22.87
C LYS A 62 3.44 14.68 -21.73
N GLU A 63 3.56 16.00 -21.78
CA GLU A 63 4.28 16.76 -20.74
C GLU A 63 3.54 16.69 -19.39
N ARG A 64 2.19 16.73 -19.45
CA ARG A 64 1.35 16.58 -18.26
C ARG A 64 1.37 15.16 -17.70
N LEU A 65 1.46 14.15 -18.56
CA LEU A 65 1.61 12.75 -18.15
C LEU A 65 2.94 12.53 -17.41
N GLU A 66 4.05 13.02 -17.96
CA GLU A 66 5.37 12.93 -17.31
C GLU A 66 5.38 13.66 -15.96
N GLN A 67 4.70 14.80 -15.84
CA GLN A 67 4.53 15.47 -14.56
C GLN A 67 3.74 14.62 -13.56
N LYS A 68 2.64 13.99 -13.99
CA LYS A 68 1.82 13.12 -13.15
C LYS A 68 2.57 11.86 -12.72
N GLU A 69 3.36 11.26 -13.59
CA GLU A 69 4.23 10.12 -13.26
C GLU A 69 5.23 10.49 -12.16
N ARG A 70 5.87 11.67 -12.26
CA ARG A 70 6.76 12.18 -11.22
C ARG A 70 6.03 12.41 -9.90
N GLU A 71 4.86 13.06 -9.94
CA GLU A 71 4.02 13.28 -8.74
C GLU A 71 3.61 11.96 -8.08
N TRP A 72 3.26 10.96 -8.88
CA TRP A 72 2.87 9.64 -8.41
C TRP A 72 4.04 8.86 -7.82
N GLY A 73 5.20 8.90 -8.47
CA GLY A 73 6.44 8.32 -7.92
C GLY A 73 6.81 8.92 -6.57
N ASN A 74 6.61 10.23 -6.40
CA ASN A 74 6.80 10.90 -5.11
C ASN A 74 5.79 10.41 -4.05
N LYS A 75 4.50 10.27 -4.41
CA LYS A 75 3.46 9.73 -3.50
C LYS A 75 3.81 8.32 -3.02
N ILE A 76 4.23 7.42 -3.93
CA ILE A 76 4.68 6.07 -3.59
C ILE A 76 5.89 6.14 -2.64
N SER A 77 6.90 6.94 -2.99
CA SER A 77 8.13 7.08 -2.19
C SER A 77 7.85 7.59 -0.77
N ASP A 78 6.95 8.55 -0.62
CA ASP A 78 6.59 9.12 0.67
C ASP A 78 5.74 8.17 1.53
N GLU A 79 4.86 7.40 0.89
CA GLU A 79 4.12 6.34 1.56
C GLU A 79 5.05 5.20 2.02
N ASP A 80 6.03 4.81 1.21
CA ASP A 80 7.04 3.81 1.57
C ASP A 80 7.89 4.27 2.76
N LYS A 81 8.34 5.53 2.78
CA LYS A 81 9.06 6.11 3.93
C LYS A 81 8.19 6.11 5.19
N SER A 82 6.92 6.49 5.06
CA SER A 82 5.98 6.49 6.18
C SER A 82 5.76 5.09 6.71
N ALA A 83 5.57 4.11 5.82
CA ALA A 83 5.43 2.70 6.17
C ALA A 83 6.66 2.14 6.88
N GLN A 84 7.86 2.45 6.40
CA GLN A 84 9.11 2.04 7.03
C GLN A 84 9.25 2.61 8.44
N SER A 85 8.94 3.90 8.62
CA SER A 85 8.99 4.58 9.91
C SER A 85 7.97 3.99 10.89
N GLU A 86 6.71 3.86 10.48
CA GLU A 86 5.61 3.37 11.30
C GLU A 86 5.80 1.91 11.73
N LEU A 87 6.28 1.06 10.82
CA LEU A 87 6.47 -0.36 11.10
C LEU A 87 7.81 -0.67 11.80
N GLN A 88 8.60 0.36 12.11
CA GLN A 88 9.94 0.23 12.69
C GLN A 88 10.80 -0.78 11.90
N ILE A 89 10.62 -0.86 10.58
CA ILE A 89 11.37 -1.78 9.75
C ILE A 89 12.80 -1.23 9.71
N PRO A 90 13.81 -1.95 10.26
CA PRO A 90 15.18 -1.49 10.16
C PRO A 90 15.51 -1.31 8.68
N ARG A 91 16.17 -0.21 8.32
CA ARG A 91 16.69 -0.03 6.95
C ARG A 91 17.60 -1.21 6.66
N TRP A 92 17.12 -2.18 5.90
CA TRP A 92 17.97 -3.22 5.35
C TRP A 92 18.87 -2.53 4.34
N ASN A 93 20.10 -2.26 4.74
CA ASN A 93 21.16 -1.84 3.82
C ASN A 93 21.36 -2.98 2.83
N HIS A 94 21.13 -2.70 1.55
CA HIS A 94 21.58 -3.51 0.43
C HIS A 94 23.10 -3.42 0.28
#